data_AF-A0A392VRI1-F1
#
_entry.id   AF-A0A392VRI1-F1
#
_cell.length_a   1.000
_cell.length_b   1.000
_cell.length_c   1.000
_cell.angle_alpha   90.00
_cell.angle_beta   90.00
_cell.angle_gamma   90.00
#
_symmetry.space_group_name_H-M   'P 1'
#
loop_
_entity.id
_entity.type
_entity.pdbx_description
1 polymer ?
#
loop_
_entity_poly.entity_id
_entity_poly.type
_entity_poly.pdbx_seq_one_letter_code
_entity_poly.pdbx_strand_id
1 'polypeptide(L)' 'MVTGGRNRGRVRVIKNREKHKGTFETIHVQDATGHEFATRLANVFTIGKGTKPW' A
#
# COMPACT_ATOMS: atom_id res chain seq x y z
N MET A 1 3.84 -3.14 3.58
CA MET A 1 5.12 -2.41 3.52
C MET A 1 5.32 -1.89 2.10
N VAL A 2 5.83 -0.67 1.95
CA VAL A 2 6.19 -0.11 0.64
C VAL A 2 7.68 -0.31 0.39
N THR A 3 8.03 -1.00 -0.70
CA THR A 3 9.40 -1.41 -1.04
C THR A 3 10.08 -0.49 -2.06
N GLY A 4 9.33 0.43 -2.69
CA GLY A 4 9.80 1.26 -3.80
C GLY A 4 9.18 2.66 -3.85
N GLY A 5 9.80 3.56 -4.63
CA GLY A 5 9.31 4.93 -4.89
C GLY A 5 9.44 5.91 -3.73
N ARG A 6 8.73 7.05 -3.81
CA ARG A 6 8.77 8.15 -2.82
C ARG A 6 8.33 7.72 -1.40
N ASN A 7 7.45 6.72 -1.32
CA ASN A 7 6.85 6.24 -0.06
C ASN A 7 7.56 5.02 0.54
N ARG A 8 8.75 4.67 0.05
CA ARG A 8 9.53 3.50 0.49
C ARG A 8 9.78 3.50 2.01
N GLY A 9 9.69 2.32 2.62
CA GLY A 9 9.87 2.11 4.06
C GLY A 9 8.60 2.30 4.88
N ARG A 10 7.54 2.90 4.33
CA ARG A 10 6.28 3.07 5.06
C ARG A 10 5.54 1.73 5.20
N VAL A 11 5.06 1.44 6.41
CA VAL A 11 4.32 0.21 6.75
C VAL A 11 2.97 0.59 7.32
N ARG A 12 1.90 0.34 6.56
CA ARG A 12 0.53 0.74 6.91
C ARG A 12 -0.50 -0.17 6.26
N VAL A 13 -1.78 0.02 6.60
CA VAL A 13 -2.89 -0.84 6.17
C VAL A 13 -3.37 -0.45 4.78
N ILE A 14 -3.58 -1.46 3.92
CA ILE A 14 -4.16 -1.27 2.59
C ILE A 14 -5.66 -1.02 2.76
N LYS A 15 -6.15 0.11 2.25
CA LYS A 15 -7.58 0.47 2.30
C LYS A 15 -8.30 -0.01 1.06
N ASN A 16 -7.73 0.23 -0.12
CA ASN A 16 -8.34 -0.14 -1.39
C ASN A 16 -7.30 -0.57 -2.44
N ARG A 17 -7.73 -1.49 -3.32
CA ARG A 17 -7.00 -1.91 -4.51
C ARG A 17 -7.80 -1.50 -5.73
N GLU A 18 -7.30 -0.51 -6.45
CA GLU A 18 -7.91 -0.01 -7.66
C GLU A 18 -7.31 -0.73 -8.87
N LYS A 19 -8.17 -1.47 -9.58
CA LYS A 19 -7.78 -2.27 -10.73
C LYS A 19 -8.02 -1.50 -12.02
N HIS A 20 -6.99 -1.40 -12.83
CA HIS A 20 -7.07 -0.82 -14.17
C HIS A 20 -6.69 -1.89 -15.19
N LYS A 21 -7.56 -2.15 -16.17
CA LYS A 21 -7.27 -3.16 -17.21
C LYS A 21 -6.15 -2.64 -18.12
N GLY A 22 -5.13 -3.47 -18.34
CA GLY A 22 -4.03 -3.17 -19.25
C GLY A 22 -2.95 -2.23 -18.70
N THR A 23 -3.04 -1.82 -17.42
CA THR A 23 -2.04 -0.96 -16.77
C THR A 23 -1.74 -1.44 -15.35
N PHE A 24 -0.98 -0.65 -14.60
CA PHE A 24 -0.64 -0.95 -13.21
C PHE A 24 -1.83 -0.72 -12.30
N GLU A 25 -1.93 -1.55 -11.27
CA GLU A 25 -2.92 -1.34 -10.23
C GLU A 25 -2.41 -0.35 -9.18
N THR A 26 -3.33 0.49 -8.71
CA THR A 26 -3.06 1.50 -7.70
C THR A 26 -3.52 0.98 -6.34
N ILE A 27 -2.64 1.06 -5.35
CA ILE A 27 -2.91 0.66 -3.97
C ILE A 27 -3.02 1.91 -3.12
N HIS A 28 -4.19 2.10 -2.52
CA HIS A 28 -4.48 3.16 -1.56
C HIS A 28 -4.18 2.63 -0.16
N VAL A 29 -3.27 3.30 0.54
CA VAL A 29 -2.78 2.92 1.86
C VAL A 29 -3.14 4.04 2.83
N GLN A 30 -3.68 3.68 3.99
CA GLN A 30 -4.00 4.62 5.06
C GLN A 30 -3.07 4.41 6.24
N ASP A 31 -2.50 5.51 6.73
CA ASP A 31 -1.65 5.49 7.90
C ASP A 31 -2.43 5.56 9.23
N ALA A 32 -1.74 5.33 10.36
CA ALA A 32 -2.38 5.34 11.68
C ALA A 32 -2.89 6.73 12.10
N THR A 33 -2.40 7.79 11.48
CA THR A 33 -2.83 9.18 11.72
C THR A 33 -3.95 9.61 10.76
N GLY A 34 -4.43 8.71 9.89
CA GLY A 34 -5.49 8.97 8.93
C GLY A 34 -5.02 9.55 7.60
N HIS A 35 -3.72 9.81 7.40
CA HIS A 35 -3.23 10.25 6.10
C HIS A 35 -3.22 9.10 5.11
N GLU A 36 -3.65 9.40 3.88
CA GLU A 36 -3.71 8.45 2.79
C GLU A 36 -2.68 8.78 1.74
N PHE A 37 -2.12 7.73 1.14
CA PHE A 37 -1.26 7.86 -0.02
C PHE A 37 -1.45 6.67 -0.95
N ALA A 38 -1.09 6.88 -2.22
CA ALA A 38 -1.16 5.85 -3.24
C ALA A 38 0.24 5.40 -3.67
N THR A 39 0.35 4.13 -4.06
CA THR A 39 1.52 3.59 -4.75
C THR A 39 1.10 2.47 -5.70
N ARG A 40 1.97 2.09 -6.63
CA ARG A 40 1.72 0.95 -7.53
C ARG A 40 1.80 -0.36 -6.76
N LEU A 41 1.01 -1.37 -7.15
CA LEU A 41 1.03 -2.70 -6.55
C LEU A 41 2.45 -3.31 -6.51
N ALA A 42 3.24 -3.11 -7.56
CA ALA A 42 4.62 -3.61 -7.63
C ALA A 42 5.53 -3.12 -6.48
N ASN A 43 5.19 -1.99 -5.85
CA ASN A 43 5.93 -1.44 -4.71
C ASN A 43 5.37 -1.87 -3.35
N VAL A 44 4.41 -2.80 -3.30
CA VAL A 44 3.71 -3.19 -2.07
C VAL A 44 4.01 -4.64 -1.74
N PHE A 45 4.48 -4.86 -0.52
CA PHE A 45 4.67 -6.19 0.05
C PHE A 45 3.85 -6.34 1.34
N THR A 46 2.96 -7.32 1.39
CA THR A 46 2.12 -7.59 2.57
C THR A 46 2.91 -8.35 3.62
N ILE A 47 2.90 -7.85 4.86
CA ILE A 47 3.69 -8.40 5.99
C ILE A 47 2.82 -8.85 7.17
N GLY A 48 1.51 -8.97 6.98
CA GLY A 48 0.56 -9.23 8.06
C GLY A 48 -0.89 -8.98 7.63
N LYS A 49 -1.84 -9.15 8.56
CA LYS A 49 -3.27 -8.97 8.34
C LYS A 49 -3.83 -7.93 9.31
N GLY A 50 -4.50 -6.92 8.77
CA GLY A 50 -5.00 -5.79 9.57
C GLY A 50 -3.85 -5.05 10.24
N THR A 51 -3.97 -4.83 11.55
CA THR A 51 -2.92 -4.22 12.38
C THR A 51 -1.94 -5.23 12.98
N LYS A 52 -2.16 -6.53 12.78
CA LYS A 52 -1.29 -7.58 13.29
C LYS A 52 -0.19 -7.91 12.27
N PRO A 53 1.09 -7.62 12.57
CA PRO A 53 2.20 -8.13 11.76
C PRO A 53 2.27 -9.65 11.87
N TRP A 54 2.83 -10.29 10.83
CA TRP A 54 3.33 -11.67 10.90
C TRP A 54 4.40 -11.77 11.99
#